data_AF-A0A522DDW0-F1
#
_entry.id   AF-A0A522DDW0-F1
#
_cell.length_a   1.000
_cell.length_b   1.000
_cell.length_c   1.000
_cell.angle_alpha   90.00
_cell.angle_beta   90.00
_cell.angle_gamma   90.00
#
_symmetry.space_group_name_H-M   'P 1'
#
loop_
_entity.id
_entity.type
_entity.pdbx_description
1 polymer ?
#
loop_
_entity_poly.entity_id
_entity_poly.type
_entity_poly.pdbx_seq_one_letter_code
_entity_poly.pdbx_strand_id
1 'polypeptide(L)'
;MLKKILLACIIIVLGCQKKNDFVYNVPWEFEPYVQKFIAEANAKGHPLSINNLIIQYDYSQSFQYCAQSNVISSQNDVQKIISVNAQKCWQNDTQLETLIFHELGHCIL
;
A
#
# COMPACT_ATOMS: atom_id res chain seq x y z
N MET A 1 43.05 26.25 -8.12
CA MET A 1 42.59 25.44 -6.96
C MET A 1 41.08 25.54 -6.73
N LEU A 2 40.44 26.68 -7.03
CA LEU A 2 38.97 26.89 -6.96
C LEU A 2 38.12 25.85 -7.73
N LYS A 3 38.53 25.46 -8.95
CA LYS A 3 37.81 24.44 -9.76
C LYS A 3 37.76 23.06 -9.12
N LYS A 4 38.78 22.68 -8.33
CA LYS A 4 38.82 21.38 -7.64
C LYS A 4 37.89 21.35 -6.42
N ILE A 5 37.70 22.50 -5.76
CA ILE A 5 36.77 22.68 -4.64
C ILE A 5 35.32 22.65 -5.14
N LEU A 6 35.04 23.27 -6.30
CA LEU A 6 33.71 23.26 -6.91
C LEU A 6 33.25 21.84 -7.29
N LEU A 7 34.17 21.01 -7.81
CA LEU A 7 33.87 19.62 -8.18
C LEU A 7 33.59 18.74 -6.96
N ALA A 8 34.24 19.01 -5.82
CA ALA A 8 34.01 18.30 -4.56
C ALA A 8 32.63 18.60 -3.97
N CYS A 9 32.11 19.82 -4.12
CA CYS A 9 30.77 20.18 -3.65
C CYS A 9 29.64 19.48 -4.43
N ILE A 10 29.83 19.21 -5.73
CA ILE A 10 28.82 18.57 -6.60
C ILE A 10 28.63 17.08 -6.24
N ILE A 11 29.66 16.40 -5.74
CA ILE A 11 29.60 14.97 -5.40
C ILE A 11 28.80 14.74 -4.10
N ILE A 12 28.79 15.71 -3.19
CA ILE A 12 28.14 15.58 -1.88
C ILE A 12 26.60 15.69 -1.98
N VAL A 13 26.08 16.45 -2.96
CA VAL A 13 24.62 16.61 -3.16
C VAL A 13 23.94 15.44 -3.89
N LEU A 14 24.71 14.52 -4.49
CA LEU A 14 24.15 13.37 -5.23
C LEU A 14 23.96 12.11 -4.36
N GLY A 15 24.40 12.13 -3.10
CA GLY A 15 24.48 10.93 -2.25
C GLY A 15 23.25 10.61 -1.38
N CYS A 16 22.28 11.53 -1.23
CA CYS A 16 21.11 11.30 -0.40
C CYS A 16 19.95 10.71 -1.21
N GLN A 17 20.02 9.40 -1.50
CA GLN A 17 18.82 8.64 -1.85
C GLN A 17 18.21 8.10 -0.56
N LYS A 18 17.05 8.63 -0.17
CA LYS A 18 16.27 8.08 0.95
C LYS A 18 15.83 6.68 0.53
N LYS A 19 16.41 5.65 1.15
CA LYS A 19 15.98 4.27 0.95
C LYS A 19 14.60 4.13 1.58
N ASN A 20 13.56 4.00 0.75
CA ASN A 20 12.22 3.72 1.24
C ASN A 20 12.17 2.22 1.55
N ASP A 21 12.36 1.86 2.81
CA ASP A 21 12.16 0.49 3.28
C ASP A 21 10.64 0.28 3.45
N PHE A 22 9.97 -0.11 2.37
CA PHE A 22 8.55 -0.45 2.40
C PHE A 22 8.30 -1.71 3.23
N VAL A 23 7.12 -1.77 3.83
CA VAL A 23 6.69 -2.86 4.70
C VAL A 23 5.45 -3.54 4.11
N TYR A 24 5.48 -4.86 4.12
CA TYR A 24 4.31 -5.71 3.96
C TYR A 24 3.85 -6.18 5.34
N ASN A 25 2.67 -5.77 5.78
CA ASN A 25 2.08 -6.17 7.05
C ASN A 25 0.55 -6.24 6.92
N VAL A 26 0.07 -7.44 6.62
CA VAL A 26 -1.36 -7.71 6.45
C VAL A 26 -1.78 -8.70 7.55
N PRO A 27 -2.78 -8.35 8.38
CA PRO A 27 -3.39 -9.28 9.33
C PRO A 27 -3.89 -10.55 8.63
N TRP A 28 -3.75 -11.70 9.30
CA TRP A 28 -4.01 -13.02 8.72
C TRP A 28 -5.44 -13.19 8.19
N GLU A 29 -6.41 -12.45 8.75
CA GLU A 29 -7.80 -12.46 8.32
C GLU A 29 -8.02 -11.79 6.95
N PHE A 30 -7.12 -10.90 6.52
CA PHE A 30 -7.22 -10.21 5.22
C PHE A 30 -6.34 -10.83 4.15
N GLU A 31 -5.29 -11.56 4.56
CA GLU A 31 -4.32 -12.21 3.68
C GLU A 31 -4.98 -13.08 2.57
N PRO A 32 -6.01 -13.92 2.84
CA PRO A 32 -6.64 -14.71 1.80
C PRO A 32 -7.25 -13.87 0.68
N TYR A 33 -7.80 -12.69 1.01
CA TYR A 33 -8.39 -11.80 0.02
C TYR A 33 -7.30 -11.08 -0.80
N VAL A 34 -6.17 -10.70 -0.18
CA VAL A 34 -5.02 -10.13 -0.90
C VAL A 34 -4.45 -11.14 -1.89
N GLN A 35 -4.26 -12.40 -1.48
CA GLN A 35 -3.77 -13.45 -2.36
C GLN A 35 -4.76 -13.77 -3.48
N LYS A 36 -6.07 -13.77 -3.19
CA LYS A 36 -7.11 -13.94 -4.22
C LYS A 36 -7.06 -12.80 -5.24
N PHE A 37 -6.91 -11.55 -4.80
CA PHE A 37 -6.78 -10.40 -5.69
C PHE A 37 -5.58 -10.53 -6.64
N ILE A 38 -4.42 -10.93 -6.10
CA ILE A 38 -3.21 -11.20 -6.90
C ILE A 38 -3.47 -12.33 -7.91
N ALA A 39 -4.11 -13.43 -7.48
CA ALA A 39 -4.42 -14.56 -8.36
C ALA A 39 -5.36 -14.17 -9.51
N GLU A 40 -6.42 -13.40 -9.22
CA GLU A 40 -7.38 -12.91 -10.21
C GLU A 40 -6.72 -11.94 -11.21
N ALA A 41 -5.87 -11.03 -10.74
CA ALA A 41 -5.12 -10.12 -11.60
C ALA A 41 -4.16 -10.89 -12.52
N ASN A 42 -3.41 -11.85 -11.96
CA ASN A 42 -2.51 -12.72 -12.72
C ASN A 42 -3.27 -13.51 -13.80
N ALA A 43 -4.43 -14.09 -13.46
CA ALA A 43 -5.28 -14.82 -14.40
C ALA A 43 -5.80 -13.96 -15.56
N LYS A 44 -5.86 -12.64 -15.37
CA LYS A 44 -6.29 -11.65 -16.36
C LYS A 44 -5.11 -11.00 -17.11
N GLY A 45 -3.88 -11.49 -16.92
CA GLY A 45 -2.69 -10.96 -17.59
C GLY A 45 -2.10 -9.70 -16.94
N HIS A 46 -2.48 -9.40 -15.70
CA HIS A 46 -1.93 -8.30 -14.90
C HIS A 46 -1.07 -8.88 -13.77
N PRO A 47 0.22 -9.19 -14.02
CA PRO A 47 1.10 -9.72 -12.98
C PRO A 47 1.31 -8.69 -11.87
N LEU A 48 0.93 -9.03 -10.63
CA LEU A 48 1.08 -8.15 -9.47
C LEU A 48 2.14 -8.66 -8.48
N SER A 49 2.91 -7.73 -7.92
CA SER A 49 3.76 -7.97 -6.75
C SER A 49 3.49 -6.86 -5.73
N ILE A 50 3.07 -7.24 -4.53
CA ILE A 50 2.69 -6.31 -3.47
C ILE A 50 3.64 -6.53 -2.30
N ASN A 51 4.53 -5.57 -2.06
CA ASN A 51 5.53 -5.62 -0.97
C ASN A 51 5.49 -4.38 -0.06
N ASN A 52 4.57 -3.45 -0.34
CA ASN A 52 4.44 -2.15 0.29
C ASN A 52 3.01 -1.92 0.80
N LEU A 53 2.34 -2.97 1.31
CA LEU A 53 0.96 -2.93 1.79
C LEU A 53 0.90 -3.16 3.30
N ILE A 54 0.22 -2.25 4.01
CA ILE A 54 -0.22 -2.43 5.38
C ILE A 54 -1.74 -2.43 5.40
N ILE A 55 -2.36 -3.39 6.09
CA ILE A 55 -3.77 -3.30 6.46
C ILE A 55 -3.85 -3.21 7.98
N GLN A 56 -4.57 -2.22 8.49
CA GLN A 56 -4.67 -1.97 9.93
C GLN A 56 -6.10 -1.59 10.32
N TYR A 57 -6.47 -1.91 11.57
CA TYR A 57 -7.72 -1.43 12.13
C TYR A 57 -7.59 0.03 12.58
N ASP A 58 -8.60 0.82 12.23
CA ASP A 58 -8.81 2.16 12.77
C ASP A 58 -9.93 2.12 13.81
N TYR A 59 -9.59 2.51 15.05
CA TYR A 59 -10.48 2.53 16.20
C TYR A 59 -11.05 3.93 16.49
N SER A 60 -10.74 4.92 15.66
CA SER A 60 -11.34 6.25 15.79
C SER A 60 -12.85 6.17 15.58
N GLN A 61 -13.61 6.82 16.47
CA GLN A 61 -15.08 6.77 16.47
C GLN A 61 -15.75 7.47 15.27
N SER A 62 -14.97 7.97 14.30
CA SER A 62 -15.45 8.90 13.26
C SER A 62 -15.37 8.38 11.83
N PHE A 63 -15.14 7.09 11.60
CA PHE A 63 -15.15 6.58 10.24
C PHE A 63 -16.58 6.52 9.68
N GLN A 64 -16.89 7.44 8.75
CA GLN A 64 -18.09 7.33 7.92
C GLN A 64 -18.02 6.16 6.93
N TYR A 65 -16.81 5.65 6.68
CA TYR A 65 -16.54 4.57 5.73
C TYR A 65 -16.13 3.29 6.43
N CYS A 66 -16.08 2.21 5.66
CA CYS A 66 -15.76 0.87 6.16
C CYS A 66 -14.29 0.53 6.03
N ALA A 67 -13.63 1.14 5.06
CA ALA A 67 -12.19 1.23 4.97
C ALA A 67 -11.83 2.49 4.16
N GLN A 68 -10.55 2.84 4.14
CA GLN A 68 -9.99 3.77 3.18
C GLN A 68 -8.51 3.46 2.96
N SER A 69 -8.03 3.75 1.76
CA SER A 69 -6.59 3.80 1.47
C SER A 69 -6.02 5.20 1.70
N ASN A 70 -4.76 5.28 2.13
CA ASN A 70 -4.02 6.54 2.24
C ASN A 70 -3.67 7.16 0.87
N VAL A 71 -3.76 6.39 -0.22
CA VAL A 71 -3.38 6.81 -1.56
C VAL A 71 -4.30 6.18 -2.61
N ILE A 72 -4.59 6.94 -3.66
CA ILE A 72 -5.22 6.45 -4.88
C ILE A 72 -4.16 6.52 -5.99
N SER A 73 -3.42 5.42 -6.16
CA SER A 73 -2.30 5.31 -7.10
C SER A 73 -1.82 3.87 -7.17
N SER A 74 -1.61 3.35 -8.38
CA SER A 74 -0.95 2.05 -8.59
C SER A 74 0.57 2.09 -8.48
N GLN A 75 1.18 3.28 -8.32
CA GLN A 75 2.63 3.40 -8.23
C GLN A 75 3.18 2.64 -7.01
N ASN A 76 4.34 2.01 -7.17
CA ASN A 76 5.00 1.22 -6.13
C ASN A 76 6.07 2.01 -5.36
N ASP A 77 6.06 3.33 -5.46
CA ASP A 77 6.99 4.26 -4.82
C ASP A 77 6.45 4.88 -3.51
N VAL A 78 5.30 4.38 -3.05
CA VAL A 78 4.62 4.83 -1.82
C VAL A 78 4.24 3.65 -0.94
N GLN A 79 4.25 3.83 0.38
CA GLN A 79 3.67 2.86 1.31
C GLN A 79 2.15 2.94 1.22
N LYS A 80 1.51 1.81 0.91
CA LYS A 80 0.07 1.67 0.80
C LYS A 80 -0.47 1.22 2.15
N ILE A 81 -1.45 1.93 2.69
CA ILE A 81 -2.05 1.69 4.00
C ILE A 81 -3.56 1.70 3.84
N ILE A 82 -4.19 0.54 4.04
CA ILE A 82 -5.64 0.41 4.13
C ILE A 82 -6.02 0.44 5.61
N SER A 83 -6.79 1.46 5.99
CA SER A 83 -7.34 1.60 7.34
C SER A 83 -8.77 1.07 7.33
N VAL A 84 -9.01 -0.03 8.05
CA VAL A 84 -10.31 -0.73 8.11
C VAL A 84 -11.03 -0.35 9.39
N ASN A 85 -12.32 -0.03 9.30
CA ASN A 85 -13.13 0.32 10.47
C ASN A 85 -13.23 -0.86 11.44
N ALA A 86 -12.77 -0.67 12.68
CA ALA A 86 -12.79 -1.69 13.73
C ALA A 86 -14.21 -2.14 14.13
N GLN A 87 -15.23 -1.33 13.87
CA GLN A 87 -16.63 -1.66 14.16
C GLN A 87 -17.23 -2.71 13.21
N LYS A 88 -16.47 -3.14 12.18
CA LYS A 88 -16.84 -4.13 11.17
C LYS A 88 -18.14 -3.80 10.43
N CYS A 89 -17.99 -3.22 9.25
CA CYS A 89 -19.14 -2.90 8.39
C CYS A 89 -19.73 -4.08 7.60
N TRP A 90 -19.05 -5.23 7.56
CA TRP A 90 -19.46 -6.38 6.75
C TRP A 90 -20.16 -7.43 7.61
N GLN A 91 -21.06 -8.17 6.98
CA GLN A 91 -21.87 -9.21 7.63
C GLN A 91 -21.38 -10.62 7.30
N ASN A 92 -20.57 -10.78 6.24
CA ASN A 92 -20.07 -12.06 5.76
C ASN A 92 -18.77 -11.91 4.95
N ASP A 93 -18.15 -13.03 4.63
CA ASP A 93 -16.86 -13.10 3.93
C ASP A 93 -16.92 -12.51 2.52
N THR A 94 -18.05 -12.64 1.81
CA THR A 94 -18.22 -12.05 0.47
C THR A 94 -18.18 -10.53 0.53
N GLN A 95 -18.81 -9.93 1.53
CA GLN A 95 -18.79 -8.48 1.73
C GLN A 95 -17.40 -8.01 2.17
N LEU A 96 -16.70 -8.78 3.00
CA LEU A 96 -15.32 -8.47 3.38
C LEU A 96 -14.39 -8.55 2.17
N GLU A 97 -14.48 -9.60 1.37
CA GLU A 97 -13.72 -9.74 0.13
C GLU A 97 -13.96 -8.53 -0.79
N THR A 98 -15.23 -8.15 -0.98
CA THR A 98 -15.61 -7.01 -1.81
C THR A 98 -14.98 -5.72 -1.30
N LEU A 99 -14.99 -5.48 0.01
CA LEU A 99 -14.38 -4.32 0.64
C LEU A 99 -12.86 -4.31 0.42
N ILE A 100 -12.17 -5.41 0.68
CA ILE A 100 -10.72 -5.49 0.50
C ILE A 100 -10.33 -5.34 -0.98
N PHE A 101 -11.09 -5.95 -1.91
CA PHE A 101 -10.88 -5.77 -3.34
C PHE A 101 -11.08 -4.33 -3.79
N HIS A 102 -12.08 -3.63 -3.24
CA HIS A 102 -12.32 -2.22 -3.54
C HIS A 102 -11.12 -1.35 -3.14
N GLU A 103 -10.60 -1.51 -1.92
CA GLU A 103 -9.47 -0.73 -1.42
C GLU A 103 -8.15 -1.08 -2.12
N LEU A 104 -7.92 -2.37 -2.41
CA LEU A 104 -6.79 -2.79 -3.25
C LEU A 104 -6.92 -2.23 -4.66
N GLY A 105 -8.13 -2.12 -5.20
CA GLY A 105 -8.41 -1.47 -6.48
C GLY A 105 -7.96 -0.01 -6.51
N HIS A 106 -8.06 0.74 -5.42
CA HIS A 106 -7.60 2.14 -5.35
C HIS A 106 -6.08 2.28 -5.33
N CYS A 107 -5.37 1.35 -4.67
CA CYS A 107 -3.95 1.51 -4.38
C CYS A 107 -3.02 0.49 -5.07
N ILE A 108 -3.55 -0.51 -5.76
CA ILE A 108 -2.75 -1.51 -6.49
C ILE A 108 -2.93 -1.39 -8.00
N LEU A 109 -4.14 -1.03 -8.48
CA LEU A 109 -4.48 -0.88 -9.89
C LEU A 109 -4.71 0.59 -10.25
#